data_AF-A0A966PI95-F1
#
_entry.id   AF-A0A966PI95-F1
#
_cell.length_a   1.000
_cell.length_b   1.000
_cell.length_c   1.000
_cell.angle_alpha   90.00
_cell.angle_beta   90.00
_cell.angle_gamma   90.00
#
_symmetry.space_group_name_H-M   'P 1'
#
loop_
_entity.id
_entity.type
_entity.pdbx_description
1 polymer ?
#
loop_
_entity_poly.entity_id
_entity_poly.type
_entity_poly.pdbx_seq_one_letter_code
_entity_poly.pdbx_strand_id
1 'polypeptide(L)'
;MRSVDNPIKVSVFGAGYVGLVSATGLAAIGHQVVCIDVDAERVERLMLGEVPFYEPGLSELVTECVAKGRLRFTTSSHDAIAHGEVLMIGVGTPPLLDGSADLSQVINVAQTIGGLLDHFANTPATRCSRHAFHL
;
A
#
# COMPACT_ATOMS: atom_id res chain seq x y z
N MET A 1 -10.90 19.85 -10.93
CA MET A 1 -10.01 19.08 -10.04
C MET A 1 -8.58 19.35 -10.51
N ARG A 2 -7.75 20.01 -9.71
CA ARG A 2 -6.37 20.36 -10.12
C ARG A 2 -5.57 19.06 -10.26
N SER A 3 -4.85 18.93 -11.37
CA SER A 3 -3.82 17.90 -11.53
C SER A 3 -2.80 18.05 -10.41
N VAL A 4 -2.38 16.93 -9.81
CA VAL A 4 -1.19 16.94 -8.94
C VAL A 4 0.01 17.15 -9.85
N ASP A 5 0.75 18.24 -9.62
CA ASP A 5 1.91 18.63 -10.44
C ASP A 5 3.11 17.67 -10.26
N ASN A 6 3.10 16.85 -9.20
CA ASN A 6 4.12 15.83 -8.95
C ASN A 6 3.52 14.56 -8.30
N PRO A 7 3.13 13.54 -9.09
CA PRO A 7 2.53 12.32 -8.55
C PRO A 7 3.56 11.45 -7.83
N ILE A 8 3.42 11.32 -6.50
CA ILE A 8 4.21 10.39 -5.69
C ILE A 8 3.71 8.94 -5.79
N LYS A 9 4.61 7.98 -5.54
CA LYS A 9 4.27 6.56 -5.41
C LYS A 9 3.98 6.19 -3.96
N VAL A 10 2.78 5.70 -3.69
CA VAL A 10 2.34 5.30 -2.34
C VAL A 10 1.98 3.83 -2.33
N SER A 11 2.42 3.11 -1.30
CA SER A 11 1.97 1.74 -1.04
C SER A 11 1.20 1.69 0.27
N VAL A 12 -0.01 1.14 0.24
CA VAL A 12 -0.93 1.08 1.38
C VAL A 12 -1.13 -0.38 1.78
N PHE A 13 -0.71 -0.75 2.98
CA PHE A 13 -0.81 -2.09 3.55
C PHE A 13 -2.13 -2.27 4.30
N GLY A 14 -2.93 -3.23 3.85
CA GLY A 14 -4.29 -3.49 4.30
C GLY A 14 -5.31 -2.93 3.30
N ALA A 15 -6.24 -3.79 2.87
CA ALA A 15 -7.40 -3.41 2.05
C ALA A 15 -8.71 -3.47 2.84
N GLY A 16 -8.63 -3.23 4.16
CA GLY A 16 -9.79 -2.92 4.99
C GLY A 16 -10.32 -1.50 4.72
N TYR A 17 -11.31 -1.07 5.50
CA TYR A 17 -11.96 0.24 5.31
C TYR A 17 -10.96 1.40 5.20
N VAL A 18 -10.10 1.57 6.22
CA VAL A 18 -9.13 2.68 6.26
C VAL A 18 -8.13 2.61 5.09
N GLY A 19 -7.56 1.43 4.84
CA GLY A 19 -6.56 1.24 3.80
C GLY A 19 -7.11 1.43 2.39
N LEU A 20 -8.26 0.82 2.06
CA LEU A 20 -8.87 0.91 0.74
C LEU A 20 -9.38 2.33 0.43
N VAL A 21 -10.07 2.98 1.37
CA VAL A 21 -10.55 4.36 1.19
C VAL A 21 -9.36 5.31 0.99
N SER A 22 -8.30 5.17 1.80
CA SER A 22 -7.09 6.00 1.67
C SER A 22 -6.39 5.77 0.32
N ALA A 23 -6.21 4.50 -0.07
CA ALA A 23 -5.57 4.15 -1.33
C ALA A 23 -6.34 4.70 -2.53
N THR A 24 -7.66 4.55 -2.53
CA THR A 24 -8.53 5.03 -3.61
C THR A 24 -8.56 6.55 -3.66
N GLY A 25 -8.66 7.22 -2.50
CA GLY A 25 -8.62 8.68 -2.42
C GLY A 25 -7.31 9.27 -2.96
N LEU A 26 -6.16 8.69 -2.58
CA LEU A 26 -4.85 9.10 -3.09
C LEU A 26 -4.72 8.89 -4.60
N ALA A 27 -5.22 7.77 -5.13
CA ALA A 27 -5.23 7.50 -6.57
C ALA A 27 -6.15 8.48 -7.33
N ALA A 28 -7.32 8.78 -6.75
CA ALA A 28 -8.31 9.69 -7.34
C ALA A 28 -7.76 11.11 -7.49
N ILE A 29 -6.98 11.60 -6.51
CA ILE A 29 -6.33 12.91 -6.59
C ILE A 29 -5.08 12.93 -7.48
N GLY A 30 -4.59 11.77 -7.94
CA GLY A 30 -3.58 11.67 -9.00
C GLY A 30 -2.28 10.96 -8.65
N HIS A 31 -2.14 10.39 -7.46
CA HIS A 31 -0.96 9.61 -7.07
C HIS A 31 -0.94 8.21 -7.69
N GLN A 32 0.23 7.56 -7.66
CA GLN A 32 0.41 6.18 -8.12
C GLN A 32 0.38 5.24 -6.92
N VAL A 33 -0.70 4.47 -6.78
CA VAL A 33 -1.00 3.75 -5.55
C VAL A 33 -1.00 2.23 -5.77
N VAL A 34 -0.34 1.53 -4.84
CA VAL A 34 -0.44 0.08 -4.69
C VAL A 34 -1.14 -0.21 -3.36
N CYS A 35 -2.31 -0.83 -3.40
CA CYS A 35 -2.96 -1.34 -2.20
C CYS A 35 -2.62 -2.84 -2.07
N ILE A 36 -2.08 -3.24 -0.92
CA ILE A 36 -1.69 -4.62 -0.67
C ILE A 36 -2.54 -5.23 0.45
N ASP A 37 -2.99 -6.46 0.26
CA ASP A 37 -3.61 -7.28 1.28
C ASP A 37 -3.06 -8.71 1.17
N VAL A 38 -3.05 -9.45 2.28
CA VAL A 38 -2.61 -10.86 2.29
C VAL A 38 -3.69 -11.80 1.76
N ASP A 39 -4.94 -11.35 1.77
CA ASP A 39 -6.10 -12.08 1.27
C ASP A 39 -6.18 -11.96 -0.27
N ALA A 40 -5.78 -13.03 -0.96
CA ALA A 40 -5.78 -13.10 -2.42
C ALA A 40 -7.18 -12.98 -3.02
N GLU A 41 -8.20 -13.58 -2.39
CA GLU A 41 -9.58 -13.50 -2.85
C GLU A 41 -10.09 -12.06 -2.77
N ARG A 42 -9.80 -11.37 -1.66
CA ARG A 42 -10.11 -9.94 -1.53
C ARG A 42 -9.41 -9.12 -2.62
N VAL A 43 -8.14 -9.37 -2.89
CA VAL A 43 -7.37 -8.67 -3.92
C VAL A 43 -8.00 -8.87 -5.31
N GLU A 44 -8.35 -10.10 -5.67
CA GLU A 44 -9.01 -10.42 -6.95
C GLU A 44 -10.34 -9.70 -7.09
N ARG A 45 -11.18 -9.72 -6.04
CA ARG A 45 -12.47 -9.03 -6.03
C ARG A 45 -12.33 -7.51 -6.15
N LEU A 46 -11.36 -6.92 -5.46
CA LEU A 46 -11.08 -5.49 -5.55
C LEU A 46 -10.57 -5.06 -6.94
N MET A 47 -9.82 -5.92 -7.64
CA MET A 47 -9.44 -5.66 -9.03
C MET A 47 -10.66 -5.61 -9.97
N LEU A 48 -11.76 -6.28 -9.61
CA LEU A 48 -13.04 -6.23 -10.31
C LEU A 48 -13.95 -5.07 -9.84
N GLY A 49 -13.51 -4.26 -8.87
CA GLY A 49 -14.30 -3.18 -8.28
C GLY A 49 -15.28 -3.63 -7.19
N GLU A 50 -15.22 -4.89 -6.77
CA GLU A 50 -16.10 -5.43 -5.72
C GLU A 50 -15.58 -5.09 -4.32
N VAL A 51 -16.11 -4.02 -3.75
CA VAL A 51 -15.75 -3.58 -2.39
C VAL A 51 -16.51 -4.41 -1.34
N PRO A 52 -15.83 -4.96 -0.31
CA PRO A 52 -16.45 -5.86 0.67
C PRO A 52 -17.32 -5.16 1.74
N PHE A 53 -17.47 -3.83 1.66
CA PHE A 53 -18.25 -3.01 2.57
C PHE A 53 -18.89 -1.84 1.82
N TYR A 54 -19.92 -1.24 2.42
CA TYR A 54 -20.60 -0.09 1.83
C TYR A 54 -19.90 1.22 2.22
N GLU A 55 -19.44 1.95 1.21
CA GLU A 55 -19.00 3.34 1.31
C GLU A 55 -19.49 4.07 0.04
N PRO A 56 -20.29 5.15 0.16
CA PRO A 56 -20.90 5.80 -1.01
C PRO A 56 -19.88 6.23 -2.07
N GLY A 57 -20.03 5.70 -3.29
CA GLY A 57 -19.20 6.04 -4.45
C GLY A 57 -17.81 5.38 -4.49
N LEU A 58 -17.46 4.53 -3.51
CA LEU A 58 -16.13 3.93 -3.45
C LEU A 58 -15.90 2.90 -4.56
N SER A 59 -16.88 2.07 -4.88
CA SER A 59 -16.75 1.03 -5.91
C SER A 59 -16.48 1.65 -7.28
N GLU A 60 -17.24 2.68 -7.65
CA GLU A 60 -17.05 3.41 -8.90
C GLU A 60 -15.67 4.07 -8.95
N LEU A 61 -15.23 4.67 -7.85
CA LEU A 61 -13.94 5.34 -7.77
C LEU A 61 -12.76 4.35 -7.83
N VAL A 62 -12.89 3.17 -7.22
CA VAL A 62 -11.92 2.07 -7.35
C VAL A 62 -11.81 1.66 -8.81
N THR A 63 -12.93 1.34 -9.47
CA THR A 63 -12.95 0.94 -10.89
C THR A 63 -12.33 2.01 -11.78
N GLU A 64 -12.64 3.29 -11.57
CA GLU A 64 -12.06 4.40 -12.33
C GLU A 64 -10.55 4.51 -12.12
N CYS A 65 -10.08 4.42 -10.87
CA CYS A 65 -8.65 4.53 -10.55
C CYS A 65 -7.84 3.34 -11.09
N VAL A 66 -8.42 2.14 -11.05
CA VAL A 66 -7.84 0.92 -11.66
C VAL A 66 -7.78 1.07 -13.18
N ALA A 67 -8.87 1.49 -13.83
CA ALA A 67 -8.91 1.70 -15.28
C ALA A 67 -7.92 2.77 -15.74
N LYS A 68 -7.66 3.79 -14.92
CA LYS A 68 -6.64 4.82 -15.16
C LYS A 68 -5.21 4.37 -14.85
N GLY A 69 -5.01 3.15 -14.34
CA GLY A 69 -3.70 2.63 -13.93
C GLY A 69 -3.09 3.36 -12.73
N ARG A 70 -3.89 4.10 -11.96
CA ARG A 70 -3.44 4.86 -10.77
C ARG A 70 -3.56 4.07 -9.48
N LEU A 71 -4.41 3.05 -9.46
CA LEU A 71 -4.56 2.11 -8.36
C LEU A 71 -4.34 0.70 -8.89
N ARG A 72 -3.47 -0.06 -8.23
CA ARG A 72 -3.38 -1.52 -8.43
C ARG A 72 -3.43 -2.23 -7.09
N PHE A 73 -3.90 -3.47 -7.12
CA PHE A 73 -3.90 -4.36 -5.97
C PHE A 73 -2.82 -5.42 -6.12
N THR A 74 -2.29 -5.93 -5.01
CA THR A 74 -1.32 -7.03 -5.02
C THR A 74 -1.34 -7.78 -3.68
N THR A 75 -0.82 -9.00 -3.67
CA THR A 75 -0.47 -9.75 -2.45
C THR A 75 1.04 -9.74 -2.17
N SER A 76 1.84 -9.17 -3.08
CA SER A 76 3.31 -9.17 -3.00
C SER A 76 3.83 -7.97 -2.20
N SER A 77 4.24 -8.21 -0.95
CA SER A 77 4.89 -7.19 -0.12
C SER A 77 6.17 -6.65 -0.75
N HIS A 78 6.91 -7.51 -1.46
CA HIS A 78 8.10 -7.11 -2.22
C HIS A 78 7.75 -6.03 -3.26
N ASP A 79 6.72 -6.25 -4.07
CA ASP A 79 6.37 -5.31 -5.16
C ASP A 79 5.74 -4.03 -4.62
N ALA A 80 5.02 -4.10 -3.50
CA ALA A 80 4.51 -2.92 -2.82
C ALA A 80 5.65 -2.07 -2.24
N ILE A 81 6.64 -2.69 -1.58
CA ILE A 81 7.76 -1.97 -0.96
C ILE A 81 8.69 -1.38 -2.04
N ALA A 82 8.97 -2.13 -3.11
CA ALA A 82 9.78 -1.65 -4.22
C ALA A 82 9.10 -0.49 -4.99
N HIS A 83 7.77 -0.39 -4.95
CA HIS A 83 7.01 0.68 -5.58
C HIS A 83 7.00 1.99 -4.78
N GLY A 84 6.71 1.90 -3.48
CA GLY A 84 6.31 3.05 -2.68
C GLY A 84 7.49 3.92 -2.23
N GLU A 85 7.42 5.22 -2.50
CA GLU A 85 8.24 6.23 -1.83
C GLU A 85 7.71 6.51 -0.42
N VAL A 86 6.39 6.37 -0.26
CA VAL A 86 5.69 6.43 1.03
C VAL A 86 4.99 5.10 1.27
N LEU A 87 5.21 4.51 2.45
CA LEU A 87 4.57 3.26 2.88
C LEU A 87 3.58 3.59 4.01
N MET A 88 2.30 3.28 3.81
CA MET A 88 1.23 3.51 4.79
C MET A 88 0.72 2.17 5.33
N ILE A 89 0.67 2.02 6.66
CA ILE A 89 0.10 0.83 7.32
C ILE A 89 -1.34 1.17 7.71
N GLY A 90 -2.31 0.53 7.05
CA GLY A 90 -3.75 0.67 7.25
C GLY A 90 -4.44 -0.66 7.56
N VAL A 91 -3.75 -1.55 8.26
CA VAL A 91 -4.28 -2.86 8.72
C VAL A 91 -5.19 -2.70 9.95
N GLY A 92 -5.94 -3.75 10.27
CA GLY A 92 -6.86 -3.73 11.40
C GLY A 92 -6.14 -3.80 12.74
N THR A 93 -6.67 -3.05 13.72
CA THR A 93 -6.28 -3.13 15.14
C THR A 93 -7.52 -3.39 15.98
N PRO A 94 -8.12 -4.60 15.89
CA PRO A 94 -9.30 -4.94 16.69
C PRO A 94 -8.99 -4.85 18.20
N PRO A 95 -10.00 -4.64 19.06
CA PRO A 95 -9.79 -4.65 20.50
C PRO A 95 -9.50 -6.07 21.02
N LEU A 96 -8.60 -6.17 21.99
CA LEU A 96 -8.35 -7.36 22.81
C LEU A 96 -9.44 -7.50 23.90
N LEU A 97 -9.40 -8.60 24.65
CA LEU A 97 -10.37 -8.89 25.73
C LEU A 97 -10.38 -7.81 26.83
N ASP A 98 -9.25 -7.14 27.05
CA ASP A 98 -9.12 -6.04 28.01
C ASP A 98 -9.46 -4.66 27.41
N GLY A 99 -9.89 -4.62 26.14
CA GLY A 99 -10.23 -3.41 25.40
C GLY A 99 -9.05 -2.66 24.80
N SER A 100 -7.80 -3.10 25.03
CA SER A 100 -6.62 -2.52 24.38
C SER A 100 -6.57 -2.91 22.90
N ALA A 101 -5.79 -2.18 22.08
CA ALA A 101 -5.67 -2.48 20.65
C ALA A 101 -4.73 -3.66 20.40
N ASP A 102 -5.15 -4.61 19.57
CA ASP A 102 -4.27 -5.63 19.00
C ASP A 102 -3.38 -5.00 17.92
N LEU A 103 -2.09 -4.87 18.19
CA LEU A 103 -1.09 -4.30 17.27
C LEU A 103 -0.32 -5.36 16.48
N SER A 104 -0.67 -6.64 16.60
CA SER A 104 0.06 -7.74 15.97
C SER A 104 0.22 -7.56 14.46
N GLN A 105 -0.85 -7.15 13.77
CA GLN A 105 -0.82 -6.91 12.32
C GLN A 105 0.11 -5.74 11.96
N VAL A 106 0.05 -4.65 12.71
CA VAL A 106 0.90 -3.46 12.48
C VAL A 106 2.37 -3.84 12.63
N ILE A 107 2.71 -4.56 13.69
CA ILE A 107 4.08 -5.00 13.97
C ILE A 107 4.59 -5.95 12.89
N ASN A 108 3.76 -6.89 12.44
CA ASN A 108 4.13 -7.84 11.38
C ASN A 108 4.42 -7.12 10.05
N VAL A 109 3.57 -6.18 9.66
CA VAL A 109 3.81 -5.34 8.47
C VAL A 109 5.10 -4.52 8.62
N ALA A 110 5.32 -3.89 9.78
CA ALA A 110 6.52 -3.10 10.03
C ALA A 110 7.81 -3.95 9.95
N GLN A 111 7.80 -5.18 10.48
CA GLN A 111 8.91 -6.13 10.39
C GLN A 111 9.17 -6.56 8.94
N THR A 112 8.10 -6.82 8.18
CA THR A 112 8.19 -7.17 6.75
C THR A 112 8.82 -6.03 5.94
N ILE A 113 8.41 -4.79 6.21
CA ILE A 113 8.98 -3.59 5.59
C ILE A 113 10.47 -3.48 5.94
N GLY A 114 10.82 -3.54 7.23
CA GLY A 114 12.20 -3.43 7.68
C GLY A 114 13.12 -4.47 7.03
N GLY A 115 12.72 -5.74 7.05
CA GLY A 115 13.52 -6.82 6.47
C GLY A 115 13.76 -6.68 4.96
N LEU A 116 12.75 -6.21 4.21
CA LEU A 116 12.88 -6.01 2.76
C LEU A 116 13.68 -4.75 2.42
N LEU A 117 13.54 -3.66 3.17
CA LEU A 117 14.37 -2.46 3.01
C LEU A 117 15.85 -2.77 3.25
N ASP A 118 16.17 -3.55 4.28
CA ASP A 118 17.53 -4.01 4.55
C ASP A 118 18.09 -4.86 3.39
N HIS A 119 17.26 -5.71 2.79
CA HIS A 119 17.64 -6.48 1.60
C HIS A 119 17.93 -5.57 0.40
N PHE A 120 17.06 -4.61 0.10
CA PHE A 120 17.29 -3.64 -0.99
C PHE A 120 18.55 -2.79 -0.77
N ALA A 121 18.82 -2.38 0.48
CA ALA A 121 20.02 -1.63 0.83
C ALA A 121 21.31 -2.46 0.71
N ASN A 122 21.23 -3.79 0.85
CA ASN A 122 22.38 -4.68 0.85
C ASN A 122 22.57 -5.48 -0.46
N THR A 123 21.73 -5.25 -1.46
CA THR A 123 21.87 -5.89 -2.78
C THR A 123 23.12 -5.34 -3.51
N PRO A 124 23.93 -6.17 -4.22
CA PRO A 124 25.16 -5.72 -4.86
C PRO A 124 24.99 -4.53 -5.83
N ALA A 125 23.82 -4.37 -6.44
CA ALA A 125 23.50 -3.25 -7.32
C ALA A 125 23.46 -1.88 -6.61
N THR A 126 23.09 -1.82 -5.33
CA THR A 126 23.02 -0.57 -4.53
C THR A 126 24.29 -0.31 -3.72
N ARG A 127 25.20 -1.29 -3.59
CA ARG A 127 26.53 -1.11 -2.97
C ARG A 127 27.50 -0.26 -3.80
N CYS A 128 27.33 -0.23 -5.13
CA CYS A 128 28.25 0.47 -6.03
C CYS A 128 28.23 2.00 -5.86
N SER A 129 27.14 2.60 -5.36
CA SER A 129 27.06 4.04 -5.12
C SER A 129 27.64 4.49 -3.76
N ARG A 130 27.98 3.57 -2.85
CA ARG A 130 28.52 3.91 -1.51
C ARG A 130 30.04 3.99 -1.44
N HIS A 131 30.78 3.60 -2.49
CA HIS A 131 32.25 3.74 -2.55
C HIS A 131 32.71 5.03 -3.26
N ALA A 132 31.81 5.93 -3.64
CA ALA A 132 32.15 7.19 -4.30
C ALA A 132 32.33 8.39 -3.34
N PHE A 133 32.18 8.20 -2.02
CA PHE A 133 32.41 9.23 -1.00
C PHE A 133 33.59 8.85 -0.09
N HIS A 134 34.77 8.77 -0.68
CA HIS A 134 36.05 8.92 0.02
C HIS A 134 37.14 9.26 -1.00
N LEU A 135 37.07 10.47 -1.54
CA LEU A 135 38.20 11.24 -2.07
C LEU A 135 37.98 12.71 -1.74
#